data_AF-A0AAU8U9H1-F1
#
_entry.id   AF-A0AAU8U9H1-F1
#
_cell.length_a   1.000
_cell.length_b   1.000
_cell.length_c   1.000
_cell.angle_alpha   90.00
_cell.angle_beta   90.00
_cell.angle_gamma   90.00
#
_symmetry.space_group_name_H-M   'P 1'
#
loop_
_entity.id
_entity.type
_entity.pdbx_description
1 polymer ?
#
loop_
_entity_poly.entity_id
_entity_poly.type
_entity_poly.pdbx_seq_one_letter_code
_entity_poly.pdbx_strand_id
1 'polypeptide(L)'
;MSTIHVIQGGSAAASLSEALAQAGRDERVVGLLDDLAVGPLKGVDETPETRAAFWQRVLGDQIPDWKAEVEREFARLDLLAMDTGQVVVWHAPSVGDKLLLRRVAYHLRNVPQRLNEVRLSEADLGAASTRADRACATGMFSPAQLLAKLPEAAPISVLRIGRLALEWQEAKHLDAELRYWVSNTIKSGHYGDLDALILAHAENGWLPARRLAGGVMADADRGGLFVSDSIALWRCRELAAAGRLELLDDTADLHSTQVRAARATATQR
;
A
#
# COMPACT_ATOMS: atom_id res chain seq x y z
N MET A 1 -18.28 15.39 -20.20
CA MET A 1 -16.91 14.85 -20.09
C MET A 1 -16.99 13.67 -19.14
N SER A 2 -16.38 12.54 -19.49
CA SER A 2 -16.26 11.41 -18.55
C SER A 2 -15.26 11.75 -17.46
N THR A 3 -15.54 11.29 -16.24
CA THR A 3 -14.62 11.35 -15.10
C THR A 3 -14.23 9.93 -14.73
N ILE A 4 -12.95 9.75 -14.44
CA ILE A 4 -12.37 8.48 -14.01
C ILE A 4 -11.76 8.72 -12.63
N HIS A 5 -12.23 7.98 -11.65
CA HIS A 5 -11.68 8.03 -10.31
C HIS A 5 -10.60 6.96 -10.14
N VAL A 6 -9.48 7.34 -9.51
CA VAL A 6 -8.38 6.43 -9.21
C VAL A 6 -8.16 6.40 -7.70
N ILE A 7 -8.10 5.20 -7.12
CA ILE A 7 -7.97 4.99 -5.67
C ILE A 7 -7.15 3.73 -5.37
N GLN A 8 -6.48 3.68 -4.21
CA GLN A 8 -5.66 2.54 -3.81
C GLN A 8 -6.54 1.41 -3.28
N GLY A 9 -6.35 0.20 -3.82
CA GLY A 9 -6.93 -1.04 -3.31
C GLY A 9 -8.34 -1.36 -3.83
N GLY A 10 -8.66 -2.65 -3.88
CA GLY A 10 -9.95 -3.14 -4.38
C GLY A 10 -11.12 -2.76 -3.47
N SER A 11 -10.92 -2.82 -2.14
CA SER A 11 -11.96 -2.44 -1.19
C SER A 11 -12.32 -0.96 -1.29
N ALA A 12 -11.32 -0.07 -1.40
CA ALA A 12 -11.58 1.36 -1.53
C ALA A 12 -12.26 1.68 -2.88
N ALA A 13 -11.86 0.99 -3.95
CA ALA A 13 -12.49 1.12 -5.26
C ALA A 13 -13.97 0.69 -5.23
N ALA A 14 -14.29 -0.41 -4.53
CA ALA A 14 -15.67 -0.84 -4.34
C ALA A 14 -16.48 0.18 -3.54
N SER A 15 -15.94 0.68 -2.41
CA SER A 15 -16.62 1.69 -1.59
C SER A 15 -16.84 3.00 -2.35
N LEU A 16 -15.88 3.44 -3.17
CA LEU A 16 -16.03 4.63 -4.00
C LEU A 16 -17.06 4.42 -5.13
N SER A 17 -17.10 3.24 -5.73
CA SER A 17 -18.10 2.91 -6.76
C SER A 17 -19.51 2.94 -6.17
N GLU A 18 -19.68 2.41 -4.95
CA GLU A 18 -20.94 2.49 -4.22
C GLU A 18 -21.32 3.96 -3.90
N ALA A 19 -20.36 4.77 -3.45
CA ALA A 19 -20.57 6.20 -3.20
C ALA A 19 -21.04 6.95 -4.46
N LEU A 20 -20.44 6.66 -5.62
CA LEU A 20 -20.85 7.26 -6.90
C LEU A 20 -22.26 6.82 -7.30
N ALA A 21 -22.57 5.53 -7.15
CA ALA A 21 -23.91 5.01 -7.44
C ALA A 21 -24.98 5.67 -6.54
N GLN A 22 -24.70 5.86 -5.24
CA GLN A 22 -25.57 6.59 -4.31
C GLN A 22 -25.78 8.05 -4.72
N ALA A 23 -24.79 8.67 -5.36
CA ALA A 23 -24.90 10.02 -5.94
C ALA A 23 -25.61 10.06 -7.31
N GLY A 24 -26.06 8.91 -7.84
CA GLY A 24 -26.62 8.81 -9.19
C GLY A 24 -25.60 9.04 -10.31
N ARG A 25 -24.30 8.78 -10.04
CA ARG A 25 -23.19 8.97 -10.98
C ARG A 25 -22.69 7.61 -11.47
N ASP A 26 -22.66 7.42 -12.79
CA ASP A 26 -22.15 6.21 -13.45
C ASP A 26 -20.69 6.40 -13.93
N GLU A 27 -19.86 6.98 -13.07
CA GLU A 27 -18.48 7.32 -13.40
C GLU A 27 -17.54 6.13 -13.11
N ARG A 28 -16.51 5.99 -13.94
CA ARG A 28 -15.60 4.85 -13.88
C ARG A 28 -14.69 4.95 -12.64
N VAL A 29 -14.53 3.86 -11.90
CA VAL A 29 -13.54 3.73 -10.83
C VAL A 29 -12.45 2.74 -11.24
N VAL A 30 -11.19 3.13 -11.04
CA VAL A 30 -10.00 2.30 -11.27
C VAL A 30 -9.29 2.12 -9.93
N GLY A 31 -9.33 0.89 -9.41
CA GLY A 31 -8.50 0.48 -8.27
C GLY A 31 -7.11 0.06 -8.75
N LEU A 32 -6.07 0.66 -8.20
CA LEU A 32 -4.69 0.14 -8.32
C LEU A 32 -4.39 -0.67 -7.06
N LEU A 33 -4.01 -1.93 -7.23
CA LEU A 33 -3.98 -2.92 -6.17
C LEU A 33 -2.60 -3.05 -5.53
N ASP A 34 -1.53 -2.72 -6.27
CA ASP A 34 -0.17 -2.87 -5.79
C ASP A 34 0.10 -1.98 -4.55
N ASP A 35 0.68 -2.58 -3.52
CA ASP A 35 1.24 -1.84 -2.39
C ASP A 35 2.68 -1.44 -2.69
N LEU A 36 2.83 -0.20 -3.13
CA LEU A 36 4.11 0.41 -3.51
C LEU A 36 4.96 0.80 -2.29
N ALA A 37 4.39 0.75 -1.07
CA ALA A 37 5.13 1.05 0.16
C ALA A 37 6.23 0.03 0.45
N VAL A 38 6.12 -1.16 -0.13
CA VAL A 38 6.96 -2.33 0.18
C VAL A 38 7.56 -2.96 -1.09
N GLY A 39 8.81 -3.39 -0.97
CA GLY A 39 9.52 -4.08 -2.03
C GLY A 39 10.08 -3.18 -3.12
N PRO A 40 10.66 -3.80 -4.15
CA PRO A 40 11.35 -3.10 -5.21
C PRO A 40 10.37 -2.26 -6.05
N LEU A 41 10.81 -1.07 -6.46
CA LEU A 41 10.15 -0.20 -7.43
C LEU A 41 11.01 0.06 -8.68
N LYS A 42 12.26 -0.40 -8.72
CA LYS A 42 13.06 -0.30 -9.94
C LYS A 42 12.43 -1.15 -11.05
N GLY A 43 12.11 -0.52 -12.17
CA GLY A 43 11.46 -1.20 -13.30
C GLY A 43 9.95 -1.39 -13.14
N VAL A 44 9.31 -0.85 -12.09
CA VAL A 44 7.89 -1.08 -11.76
C VAL A 44 6.88 -0.55 -12.77
N ASP A 45 7.29 0.29 -13.73
CA ASP A 45 6.41 0.72 -14.83
C ASP A 45 6.92 0.23 -16.18
N GLU A 46 7.99 -0.57 -16.19
CA GLU A 46 8.70 -0.99 -17.39
C GLU A 46 8.50 -2.50 -17.64
N THR A 47 8.58 -3.31 -16.58
CA THR A 47 8.55 -4.78 -16.66
C THR A 47 7.81 -5.37 -15.46
N PRO A 48 6.82 -6.28 -15.65
CA PRO A 48 6.05 -6.85 -14.53
C PRO A 48 6.87 -7.80 -13.64
N GLU A 49 7.98 -8.36 -14.16
CA GLU A 49 8.71 -9.48 -13.57
C GLU A 49 9.18 -9.20 -12.14
N THR A 50 9.79 -8.05 -11.88
CA THR A 50 10.37 -7.72 -10.57
C THR A 50 9.29 -7.62 -9.48
N ARG A 51 8.15 -6.98 -9.78
CA ARG A 51 7.02 -6.88 -8.84
C ARG A 51 6.32 -8.21 -8.67
N ALA A 52 6.10 -8.95 -9.76
CA ALA A 52 5.47 -10.26 -9.69
C ALA A 52 6.30 -11.23 -8.83
N ALA A 53 7.62 -11.27 -9.02
CA ALA A 53 8.52 -12.09 -8.21
C ALA A 53 8.56 -11.65 -6.74
N PHE A 54 8.44 -10.35 -6.46
CA PHE A 54 8.29 -9.86 -5.08
C PHE A 54 7.01 -10.39 -4.45
N TRP A 55 5.85 -10.19 -5.08
CA TRP A 55 4.58 -10.65 -4.53
C TRP A 55 4.47 -12.16 -4.43
N GLN A 56 5.06 -12.92 -5.36
CA GLN A 56 5.15 -14.37 -5.26
C GLN A 56 5.95 -14.83 -4.03
N ARG A 57 7.03 -14.12 -3.66
CA ARG A 57 7.75 -14.42 -2.39
C ARG A 57 6.92 -14.09 -1.17
N VAL A 58 6.20 -12.95 -1.19
CA VAL A 58 5.36 -12.52 -0.07
C VAL A 58 4.17 -13.44 0.14
N LEU A 59 3.45 -13.81 -0.91
CA LEU A 59 2.17 -14.51 -0.83
C LEU A 59 2.28 -16.01 -1.11
N GLY A 60 3.44 -16.47 -1.58
CA GLY A 60 3.67 -17.83 -2.03
C GLY A 60 3.02 -18.09 -3.40
N ASP A 61 2.94 -19.37 -3.76
CA ASP A 61 2.30 -19.82 -5.01
C ASP A 61 0.76 -19.78 -4.95
N GLN A 62 0.18 -19.13 -3.92
CA GLN A 62 -1.26 -18.94 -3.84
C GLN A 62 -1.70 -17.96 -4.95
N ILE A 63 -2.66 -18.44 -5.75
CA ILE A 63 -3.40 -17.73 -6.79
C ILE A 63 -3.77 -16.32 -6.30
N PRO A 64 -3.63 -15.26 -7.11
CA PRO A 64 -3.56 -15.25 -8.58
C PRO A 64 -2.16 -15.38 -9.21
N ASP A 65 -2.15 -15.57 -10.54
CA ASP A 65 -0.97 -15.29 -11.37
C ASP A 65 -0.56 -13.83 -11.17
N TRP A 66 0.48 -13.63 -10.35
CA TRP A 66 0.99 -12.30 -9.99
C TRP A 66 1.50 -11.52 -11.19
N LYS A 67 2.07 -12.20 -12.19
CA LYS A 67 2.50 -11.54 -13.42
C LYS A 67 1.29 -10.96 -14.15
N ALA A 68 0.23 -11.76 -14.32
CA ALA A 68 -1.00 -11.29 -14.95
C ALA A 68 -1.73 -10.18 -14.16
N GLU A 69 -1.64 -10.14 -12.82
CA GLU A 69 -2.19 -9.01 -12.04
C GLU A 69 -1.37 -7.73 -12.24
N VAL A 70 -0.04 -7.81 -12.21
CA VAL A 70 0.84 -6.65 -12.45
C VAL A 70 0.67 -6.13 -13.88
N GLU A 71 0.58 -7.01 -14.87
CA GLU A 71 0.29 -6.63 -16.27
C GLU A 71 -1.07 -5.94 -16.41
N ARG A 72 -2.10 -6.43 -15.71
CA ARG A 72 -3.41 -5.76 -15.67
C ARG A 72 -3.30 -4.37 -15.04
N GLU A 73 -2.46 -4.19 -14.02
CA GLU A 73 -2.24 -2.87 -13.43
C GLU A 73 -1.55 -1.90 -14.40
N PHE A 74 -0.56 -2.37 -15.16
CA PHE A 74 0.09 -1.57 -16.20
C PHE A 74 -0.93 -1.15 -17.27
N ALA A 75 -1.75 -2.09 -17.73
CA ALA A 75 -2.80 -1.81 -18.70
C ALA A 75 -3.81 -0.78 -18.16
N ARG A 76 -4.16 -0.80 -16.87
CA ARG A 76 -5.01 0.22 -16.25
C ARG A 76 -4.36 1.62 -16.34
N LEU A 77 -3.06 1.73 -16.09
CA LEU A 77 -2.32 3.00 -16.16
C LEU A 77 -2.18 3.52 -17.60
N ASP A 78 -1.90 2.63 -18.56
CA ASP A 78 -1.83 3.00 -19.98
C ASP A 78 -3.19 3.48 -20.50
N LEU A 79 -4.27 2.76 -20.15
CA LEU A 79 -5.63 3.18 -20.48
C LEU A 79 -5.97 4.55 -19.86
N LEU A 80 -5.56 4.81 -18.62
CA LEU A 80 -5.76 6.13 -17.99
C LEU A 80 -5.04 7.24 -18.77
N ALA A 81 -3.80 6.99 -19.21
CA ALA A 81 -3.03 7.95 -19.98
C ALA A 81 -3.63 8.20 -21.39
N MET A 82 -4.12 7.15 -22.05
CA MET A 82 -4.71 7.22 -23.40
C MET A 82 -6.14 7.78 -23.44
N ASP A 83 -6.89 7.71 -22.33
CA ASP A 83 -8.25 8.25 -22.25
C ASP A 83 -8.25 9.79 -22.40
N THR A 84 -9.42 10.40 -22.57
CA THR A 84 -9.61 11.86 -22.65
C THR A 84 -10.38 12.44 -21.45
N GLY A 85 -10.96 11.58 -20.62
CA GLY A 85 -11.72 11.96 -19.42
C GLY A 85 -10.87 12.62 -18.34
N GLN A 86 -11.53 13.37 -17.45
CA GLN A 86 -10.89 13.92 -16.25
C GLN A 86 -10.51 12.78 -15.30
N VAL A 87 -9.35 12.87 -14.67
CA VAL A 87 -8.87 11.88 -13.71
C VAL A 87 -8.85 12.49 -12.32
N VAL A 88 -9.56 11.87 -11.37
CA VAL A 88 -9.62 12.30 -9.97
C VAL A 88 -8.93 11.26 -9.11
N VAL A 89 -7.78 11.62 -8.53
CA VAL A 89 -7.00 10.73 -7.66
C VAL A 89 -7.40 10.93 -6.20
N TRP A 90 -7.84 9.87 -5.55
CA TRP A 90 -8.16 9.85 -4.13
C TRP A 90 -6.95 9.38 -3.34
N HIS A 91 -6.56 10.14 -2.33
CA HIS A 91 -5.44 9.75 -1.46
C HIS A 91 -5.64 10.22 -0.02
N ALA A 92 -5.24 9.37 0.91
CA ALA A 92 -5.15 9.63 2.34
C ALA A 92 -3.68 9.79 2.77
N PRO A 93 -3.37 10.18 4.02
CA PRO A 93 -2.00 10.28 4.54
C PRO A 93 -1.26 8.93 4.77
N SER A 94 -1.53 7.89 3.98
CA SER A 94 -0.70 6.68 3.92
C SER A 94 0.41 6.84 2.88
N VAL A 95 1.57 6.19 3.10
CA VAL A 95 2.67 6.22 2.12
C VAL A 95 2.29 5.52 0.81
N GLY A 96 1.46 4.47 0.86
CA GLY A 96 0.92 3.79 -0.31
C GLY A 96 0.10 4.73 -1.20
N ASP A 97 -0.84 5.48 -0.64
CA ASP A 97 -1.65 6.45 -1.37
C ASP A 97 -0.81 7.60 -1.92
N LYS A 98 0.20 8.02 -1.14
CA LYS A 98 1.18 9.03 -1.57
C LYS A 98 2.00 8.54 -2.77
N LEU A 99 2.39 7.28 -2.81
CA LEU A 99 3.10 6.69 -3.96
C LEU A 99 2.16 6.54 -5.16
N LEU A 100 0.91 6.11 -4.94
CA LEU A 100 -0.11 6.03 -5.99
C LEU A 100 -0.32 7.38 -6.68
N LEU A 101 -0.48 8.47 -5.91
CA LEU A 101 -0.65 9.81 -6.47
C LEU A 101 0.53 10.21 -7.38
N ARG A 102 1.75 9.87 -6.97
CA ARG A 102 2.97 10.17 -7.72
C ARG A 102 3.07 9.36 -9.00
N ARG A 103 2.75 8.07 -8.93
CA ARG A 103 2.71 7.18 -10.09
C ARG A 103 1.68 7.67 -11.11
N VAL A 104 0.45 7.97 -10.69
CA VAL A 104 -0.59 8.49 -11.58
C VAL A 104 -0.18 9.85 -12.18
N ALA A 105 0.36 10.76 -11.37
CA ALA A 105 0.86 12.04 -11.87
C ALA A 105 2.00 11.87 -12.89
N TYR A 106 2.89 10.89 -12.67
CA TYR A 106 3.92 10.54 -13.64
C TYR A 106 3.29 10.09 -14.96
N HIS A 107 2.36 9.13 -14.97
CA HIS A 107 1.73 8.65 -16.20
C HIS A 107 0.92 9.73 -16.94
N LEU A 108 0.28 10.67 -16.22
CA LEU A 108 -0.51 11.75 -16.82
C LEU A 108 0.25 13.07 -17.03
N ARG A 109 1.57 13.13 -16.78
CA ARG A 109 2.37 14.36 -16.84
C ARG A 109 2.31 15.11 -18.18
N ASN A 110 2.00 14.41 -19.28
CA ASN A 110 1.89 14.97 -20.63
C ASN A 110 0.50 15.55 -20.93
N VAL A 111 -0.49 15.31 -20.05
CA VAL A 111 -1.86 15.83 -20.13
C VAL A 111 -2.32 16.38 -18.77
N PRO A 112 -1.54 17.29 -18.17
CA PRO A 112 -1.69 17.69 -16.75
C PRO A 112 -3.04 18.33 -16.43
N GLN A 113 -3.70 18.95 -17.42
CA GLN A 113 -5.03 19.58 -17.29
C GLN A 113 -6.17 18.60 -16.96
N ARG A 114 -5.93 17.29 -17.08
CA ARG A 114 -6.90 16.25 -16.73
C ARG A 114 -6.85 15.87 -15.26
N LEU A 115 -5.78 16.22 -14.54
CA LEU A 115 -5.50 15.64 -13.23
C LEU A 115 -6.08 16.48 -12.10
N ASN A 116 -6.94 15.84 -11.33
CA ASN A 116 -7.61 16.36 -10.15
C ASN A 116 -7.30 15.43 -8.97
N GLU A 117 -7.53 15.91 -7.76
CA GLU A 117 -7.41 15.11 -6.55
C GLU A 117 -8.57 15.34 -5.58
N VAL A 118 -8.82 14.32 -4.76
CA VAL A 118 -9.54 14.45 -3.50
C VAL A 118 -8.58 14.05 -2.39
N ARG A 119 -8.43 14.93 -1.40
CA ARG A 119 -7.54 14.71 -0.25
C ARG A 119 -8.37 14.24 0.94
N LEU A 120 -8.14 13.01 1.36
CA LEU A 120 -8.71 12.47 2.58
C LEU A 120 -7.76 12.72 3.76
N SER A 121 -8.34 12.82 4.95
CA SER A 121 -7.63 13.00 6.20
C SER A 121 -8.24 12.15 7.31
N GLU A 122 -7.51 12.00 8.40
CA GLU A 122 -8.00 11.31 9.60
C GLU A 122 -9.31 11.91 10.12
N ALA A 123 -9.48 13.25 10.05
CA ALA A 123 -10.68 13.92 10.51
C ALA A 123 -11.94 13.47 9.75
N ASP A 124 -11.78 12.99 8.51
CA ASP A 124 -12.86 12.54 7.66
C ASP A 124 -13.34 11.12 8.02
N LEU A 125 -12.59 10.37 8.85
CA LEU A 125 -12.99 9.04 9.35
C LEU A 125 -14.06 9.12 10.44
N GLY A 126 -14.30 10.29 11.04
CA GLY A 126 -15.30 10.47 12.11
C GLY A 126 -14.97 9.75 13.43
N ALA A 127 -13.87 9.02 13.51
CA ALA A 127 -13.32 8.41 14.72
C ALA A 127 -11.88 8.88 14.93
N ALA A 128 -11.46 9.03 16.19
CA ALA A 128 -10.07 9.34 16.51
C ALA A 128 -9.17 8.16 16.11
N SER A 129 -8.10 8.42 15.34
CA SER A 129 -7.08 7.41 15.11
C SER A 129 -6.30 7.17 16.39
N THR A 130 -5.94 5.92 16.61
CA THR A 130 -5.05 5.52 17.70
C THR A 130 -3.57 5.63 17.31
N ARG A 131 -3.27 5.98 16.05
CA ARG A 131 -1.90 6.06 15.52
C ARG A 131 -1.23 7.39 15.86
N ALA A 132 0.02 7.34 16.32
CA ALA A 132 0.77 8.56 16.63
C ALA A 132 1.04 9.45 15.40
N ASP A 133 1.20 8.85 14.22
CA ASP A 133 1.41 9.57 12.95
C ASP A 133 0.14 10.18 12.34
N ARG A 134 -1.04 9.90 12.93
CA ARG A 134 -2.36 10.32 12.42
C ARG A 134 -2.59 9.91 10.95
N ALA A 135 -1.91 8.88 10.48
CA ALA A 135 -2.09 8.38 9.13
C ALA A 135 -3.40 7.61 9.00
N CYS A 136 -3.97 7.64 7.80
CA CYS A 136 -5.09 6.79 7.38
C CYS A 136 -4.90 6.42 5.91
N ALA A 137 -5.54 5.35 5.48
CA ALA A 137 -5.53 4.85 4.11
C ALA A 137 -6.92 4.95 3.48
N THR A 138 -7.03 5.08 2.16
CA THR A 138 -8.32 5.14 1.45
C THR A 138 -9.24 3.95 1.74
N GLY A 139 -8.68 2.76 1.99
CA GLY A 139 -9.45 1.56 2.33
C GLY A 139 -10.17 1.62 3.68
N MET A 140 -9.88 2.62 4.52
CA MET A 140 -10.55 2.82 5.82
C MET A 140 -11.86 3.61 5.71
N PHE A 141 -12.14 4.22 4.55
CA PHE A 141 -13.29 5.10 4.36
C PHE A 141 -14.51 4.34 3.86
N SER A 142 -15.63 4.52 4.55
CA SER A 142 -16.94 3.99 4.13
C SER A 142 -17.46 4.71 2.88
N PRO A 143 -18.40 4.08 2.13
CA PRO A 143 -19.07 4.73 1.00
C PRO A 143 -19.67 6.11 1.36
N ALA A 144 -20.31 6.23 2.54
CA ALA A 144 -20.90 7.50 2.98
C ALA A 144 -19.86 8.61 3.20
N GLN A 145 -18.68 8.26 3.73
CA GLN A 145 -17.59 9.22 3.92
C GLN A 145 -17.00 9.66 2.58
N LEU A 146 -16.81 8.73 1.64
CA LEU A 146 -16.34 9.04 0.29
C LEU A 146 -17.36 9.88 -0.49
N LEU A 147 -18.65 9.59 -0.35
CA LEU A 147 -19.75 10.35 -0.93
C LEU A 147 -19.70 11.83 -0.50
N ALA A 148 -19.51 12.08 0.81
CA ALA A 148 -19.40 13.44 1.35
C ALA A 148 -18.22 14.23 0.77
N LYS A 149 -17.18 13.53 0.30
CA LYS A 149 -15.94 14.11 -0.24
C LYS A 149 -15.95 14.29 -1.76
N LEU A 150 -16.97 13.80 -2.46
CA LEU A 150 -17.07 13.98 -3.92
C LEU A 150 -16.98 15.45 -4.40
N PRO A 151 -17.57 16.45 -3.72
CA PRO A 151 -17.49 17.84 -4.15
C PRO A 151 -16.10 18.46 -3.99
N GLU A 152 -15.19 17.82 -3.25
CA GLU A 152 -13.84 18.35 -2.99
C GLU A 152 -12.84 18.07 -4.10
N ALA A 153 -13.27 17.42 -5.20
CA ALA A 153 -12.41 17.17 -6.36
C ALA A 153 -11.89 18.49 -6.93
N ALA A 154 -10.56 18.67 -6.89
CA ALA A 154 -9.92 19.91 -7.29
C ALA A 154 -8.75 19.67 -8.25
N PRO A 155 -8.49 20.57 -9.21
CA PRO A 155 -7.38 20.43 -10.15
C PRO A 155 -6.03 20.50 -9.44
N ILE A 156 -5.07 19.69 -9.90
CA ILE A 156 -3.68 19.75 -9.44
C ILE A 156 -2.92 20.73 -10.34
N SER A 157 -2.17 21.66 -9.74
CA SER A 157 -1.35 22.60 -10.52
C SER A 157 -0.26 21.87 -11.33
N VAL A 158 0.03 22.36 -12.54
CA VAL A 158 1.05 21.79 -13.45
C VAL A 158 2.41 21.65 -12.74
N LEU A 159 2.81 22.64 -11.94
CA LEU A 159 4.05 22.59 -11.15
C LEU A 159 4.06 21.44 -10.15
N ARG A 160 2.93 21.18 -9.46
CA ARG A 160 2.82 20.07 -8.52
C ARG A 160 2.82 18.72 -9.25
N ILE A 161 2.21 18.62 -10.42
CA ILE A 161 2.24 17.41 -11.25
C ILE A 161 3.68 17.08 -11.64
N GLY A 162 4.44 18.07 -12.13
CA GLY A 162 5.86 17.90 -12.44
C GLY A 162 6.67 17.42 -11.24
N ARG A 163 6.44 18.01 -10.05
CA ARG A 163 7.10 17.58 -8.81
C ARG A 163 6.75 16.15 -8.42
N LEU A 164 5.46 15.79 -8.43
CA LEU A 164 5.00 14.44 -8.12
C LEU A 164 5.60 13.40 -9.09
N ALA A 165 5.68 13.74 -10.37
CA ALA A 165 6.28 12.88 -11.39
C ALA A 165 7.80 12.68 -11.16
N LEU A 166 8.51 13.72 -10.72
CA LEU A 166 9.93 13.61 -10.36
C LEU A 166 10.12 12.76 -9.09
N GLU A 167 9.33 13.02 -8.05
CA GLU A 167 9.35 12.25 -6.80
C GLU A 167 9.06 10.76 -7.05
N TRP A 168 8.22 10.44 -8.05
CA TRP A 168 8.02 9.05 -8.49
C TRP A 168 9.30 8.43 -9.07
N GLN A 169 9.97 9.13 -9.98
CA GLN A 169 11.23 8.67 -10.57
C GLN A 169 12.31 8.47 -9.51
N GLU A 170 12.42 9.38 -8.54
CA GLU A 170 13.32 9.24 -7.40
C GLU A 170 13.00 8.00 -6.57
N ALA A 171 11.71 7.73 -6.28
CA ALA A 171 11.30 6.55 -5.54
C ALA A 171 11.65 5.23 -6.26
N LYS A 172 11.55 5.22 -7.60
CA LYS A 172 11.99 4.09 -8.43
C LYS A 172 13.52 3.93 -8.42
N HIS A 173 14.25 5.03 -8.45
CA HIS A 173 15.72 5.01 -8.44
C HIS A 173 16.31 4.56 -7.11
N LEU A 174 15.73 5.04 -5.99
CA LEU A 174 16.17 4.67 -4.64
C LEU A 174 15.88 3.21 -4.30
N ASP A 175 14.83 2.63 -4.89
CA ASP A 175 14.51 1.20 -4.83
C ASP A 175 14.53 0.58 -3.41
N ALA A 176 14.05 1.35 -2.42
CA ALA A 176 14.05 0.94 -1.03
C ALA A 176 13.17 -0.28 -0.74
N GLU A 177 13.50 -1.03 0.31
CA GLU A 177 12.73 -2.19 0.78
C GLU A 177 11.38 -1.76 1.39
N LEU A 178 11.40 -0.69 2.18
CA LEU A 178 10.23 -0.03 2.72
C LEU A 178 10.27 1.46 2.37
N ARG A 179 9.11 2.10 2.39
CA ARG A 179 8.98 3.55 2.19
C ARG A 179 8.15 4.14 3.30
N TYR A 180 8.55 5.32 3.74
CA TYR A 180 7.85 6.12 4.74
C TYR A 180 7.51 7.50 4.17
N TRP A 181 6.37 8.03 4.57
CA TRP A 181 5.96 9.40 4.35
C TRP A 181 6.27 10.25 5.58
N VAL A 182 7.36 11.01 5.53
CA VAL A 182 7.85 11.83 6.66
C VAL A 182 8.12 13.25 6.18
N SER A 183 7.59 14.23 6.91
CA SER A 183 7.79 15.65 6.61
C SER A 183 7.52 16.01 5.15
N ASN A 184 6.43 15.46 4.60
CA ASN A 184 6.01 15.65 3.21
C ASN A 184 7.02 15.13 2.15
N THR A 185 7.84 14.14 2.51
CA THR A 185 8.80 13.48 1.60
C THR A 185 8.75 11.96 1.75
N ILE A 186 9.11 11.24 0.68
CA ILE A 186 9.31 9.79 0.75
C ILE A 186 10.71 9.53 1.31
N LYS A 187 10.80 8.68 2.33
CA LYS A 187 12.05 8.21 2.94
C LYS A 187 12.18 6.71 2.76
N SER A 188 13.40 6.27 2.46
CA SER A 188 13.75 4.85 2.40
C SER A 188 13.76 4.23 3.80
N GLY A 189 13.29 2.99 3.88
CA GLY A 189 13.33 2.13 5.04
C GLY A 189 13.85 0.75 4.70
N HIS A 190 14.09 -0.05 5.72
CA HIS A 190 14.62 -1.40 5.59
C HIS A 190 13.66 -2.41 6.19
N TYR A 191 13.65 -3.65 5.68
CA TYR A 191 12.85 -4.72 6.31
C TYR A 191 13.24 -4.95 7.77
N GLY A 192 14.49 -4.65 8.14
CA GLY A 192 14.95 -4.67 9.53
C GLY A 192 14.12 -3.80 10.49
N ASP A 193 13.50 -2.72 9.99
CA ASP A 193 12.60 -1.88 10.79
C ASP A 193 11.33 -2.66 11.20
N LEU A 194 10.76 -3.45 10.28
CA LEU A 194 9.61 -4.33 10.57
C LEU A 194 10.02 -5.56 11.37
N ASP A 195 11.18 -6.14 11.07
CA ASP A 195 11.69 -7.31 11.78
C ASP A 195 11.91 -7.00 13.26
N ALA A 196 12.45 -5.82 13.58
CA ALA A 196 12.60 -5.37 14.96
C ALA A 196 11.24 -5.29 15.69
N LEU A 197 10.21 -4.81 15.01
CA LEU A 197 8.86 -4.73 15.56
C LEU A 197 8.24 -6.12 15.77
N ILE A 198 8.39 -7.01 14.79
CA ILE A 198 7.96 -8.42 14.89
C ILE A 198 8.61 -9.09 16.11
N LEU A 199 9.91 -8.91 16.29
CA LEU A 199 10.65 -9.50 17.40
C LEU A 199 10.25 -8.91 18.76
N ALA A 200 9.82 -7.64 18.81
CA ALA A 200 9.30 -7.03 20.03
C ALA A 200 7.95 -7.64 20.46
N HIS A 201 7.14 -8.13 19.51
CA HIS A 201 5.89 -8.85 19.78
C HIS A 201 6.04 -10.37 19.94
N ALA A 202 7.21 -10.94 19.61
CA ALA A 202 7.44 -12.36 19.72
C ALA A 202 7.62 -12.78 21.19
N GLU A 203 6.89 -13.81 21.61
CA GLU A 203 6.98 -14.36 22.96
C GLU A 203 7.78 -15.67 22.98
N ASN A 204 8.26 -16.09 24.15
CA ASN A 204 8.92 -17.40 24.32
C ASN A 204 7.94 -18.58 24.13
N GLY A 205 6.65 -18.34 24.37
CA GLY A 205 5.57 -19.30 24.15
C GLY A 205 5.05 -19.24 22.72
N TRP A 206 4.38 -20.32 22.28
CA TRP A 206 3.68 -20.32 21.01
C TRP A 206 2.48 -19.37 21.05
N LEU A 207 2.37 -18.49 20.05
CA LEU A 207 1.20 -17.65 19.82
C LEU A 207 0.72 -17.75 18.37
N PRO A 208 -0.58 -17.51 18.09
CA PRO A 208 -1.07 -17.44 16.72
C PRO A 208 -0.39 -16.31 15.93
N ALA A 209 0.07 -16.57 14.71
CA ALA A 209 0.72 -15.59 13.85
C ALA A 209 -0.16 -14.35 13.60
N ARG A 210 -1.48 -14.53 13.43
CA ARG A 210 -2.46 -13.42 13.35
C ARG A 210 -2.41 -12.45 14.53
N ARG A 211 -2.12 -12.94 15.76
CA ARG A 211 -2.06 -12.10 16.95
C ARG A 211 -0.78 -11.26 16.93
N LEU A 212 0.33 -11.87 16.53
CA LEU A 212 1.59 -11.15 16.33
C LEU A 212 1.42 -10.09 15.24
N ALA A 213 0.88 -10.47 14.08
CA ALA A 213 0.65 -9.56 12.96
C ALA A 213 -0.25 -8.38 13.37
N GLY A 214 -1.34 -8.63 14.11
CA GLY A 214 -2.20 -7.56 14.63
C GLY A 214 -1.46 -6.57 15.55
N GLY A 215 -0.54 -7.05 16.39
CA GLY A 215 0.33 -6.19 17.21
C GLY A 215 1.27 -5.34 16.34
N VAL A 216 1.97 -5.98 15.40
CA VAL A 216 2.85 -5.29 14.44
C VAL A 216 2.09 -4.23 13.64
N MET A 217 0.87 -4.52 13.19
CA MET A 217 0.04 -3.58 12.44
C MET A 217 -0.39 -2.38 13.29
N ALA A 218 -0.67 -2.60 14.58
CA ALA A 218 -1.03 -1.54 15.51
C ALA A 218 0.16 -0.61 15.80
N ASP A 219 1.35 -1.18 15.98
CA ASP A 219 2.56 -0.45 16.38
C ASP A 219 3.41 0.02 15.19
N ALA A 220 3.11 -0.42 13.96
CA ALA A 220 3.68 0.12 12.73
C ALA A 220 3.07 1.49 12.39
N ASP A 221 3.25 2.45 13.30
CA ASP A 221 2.68 3.79 13.26
C ASP A 221 3.66 4.87 12.78
N ARG A 222 4.74 4.44 12.11
CA ARG A 222 5.77 5.32 11.59
C ARG A 222 5.48 5.72 10.14
N GLY A 223 5.40 7.02 9.90
CA GLY A 223 5.48 7.61 8.57
C GLY A 223 4.42 7.10 7.59
N GLY A 224 3.20 6.84 8.05
CA GLY A 224 2.09 6.41 7.21
C GLY A 224 2.28 5.05 6.55
N LEU A 225 3.22 4.22 7.03
CA LEU A 225 3.31 2.83 6.61
C LEU A 225 2.14 2.05 7.20
N PHE A 226 1.39 1.34 6.35
CA PHE A 226 0.37 0.39 6.76
C PHE A 226 0.86 -0.99 6.36
N VAL A 227 1.18 -1.81 7.36
CA VAL A 227 1.66 -3.18 7.13
C VAL A 227 0.44 -4.08 6.92
N SER A 228 0.44 -4.88 5.86
CA SER A 228 -0.56 -5.93 5.69
C SER A 228 -0.19 -7.17 6.49
N ASP A 229 -1.19 -7.98 6.81
CA ASP A 229 -1.02 -9.28 7.44
C ASP A 229 -0.08 -10.21 6.64
N SER A 230 -0.18 -10.15 5.32
CA SER A 230 0.63 -10.89 4.36
C SER A 230 2.11 -10.51 4.43
N ILE A 231 2.41 -9.20 4.53
CA ILE A 231 3.77 -8.71 4.71
C ILE A 231 4.30 -9.11 6.08
N ALA A 232 3.50 -8.97 7.15
CA ALA A 232 3.90 -9.39 8.49
C ALA A 232 4.23 -10.90 8.54
N LEU A 233 3.38 -11.76 7.96
CA LEU A 233 3.62 -13.20 7.88
C LEU A 233 4.84 -13.55 7.03
N TRP A 234 5.03 -12.88 5.89
CA TRP A 234 6.23 -13.07 5.08
C TRP A 234 7.49 -12.72 5.88
N ARG A 235 7.52 -11.58 6.57
CA ARG A 235 8.66 -11.22 7.44
C ARG A 235 8.88 -12.20 8.58
N CYS A 236 7.83 -12.77 9.16
CA CYS A 236 7.97 -13.86 10.14
C CYS A 236 8.67 -15.09 9.54
N ARG A 237 8.36 -15.48 8.30
CA ARG A 237 9.03 -16.58 7.59
C ARG A 237 10.51 -16.28 7.34
N GLU A 238 10.82 -15.06 6.91
CA GLU A 238 12.22 -14.62 6.70
C GLU A 238 13.02 -14.65 8.01
N LEU A 239 12.42 -14.22 9.12
CA LEU A 239 13.04 -14.29 10.45
C LEU A 239 13.19 -15.73 10.96
N ALA A 240 12.26 -16.62 10.64
CA ALA A 240 12.36 -18.03 10.97
C ALA A 240 13.48 -18.72 10.18
N ALA A 241 13.59 -18.43 8.88
CA ALA A 241 14.70 -18.88 8.05
C ALA A 241 16.07 -18.37 8.55
N ALA A 242 16.09 -17.16 9.14
CA ALA A 242 17.28 -16.60 9.80
C ALA A 242 17.51 -17.12 11.24
N GLY A 243 16.69 -18.05 11.74
CA GLY A 243 16.81 -18.63 13.09
C GLY A 243 16.48 -17.66 14.23
N ARG A 244 15.74 -16.57 13.95
CA ARG A 244 15.32 -15.56 14.93
C ARG A 244 13.93 -15.84 15.50
N LEU A 245 13.11 -16.56 14.76
CA LEU A 245 11.80 -17.07 15.17
C LEU A 245 11.73 -18.57 14.91
N GLU A 246 10.74 -19.21 15.51
CA GLU A 246 10.32 -20.56 15.16
C GLU A 246 8.85 -20.53 14.75
N LEU A 247 8.50 -21.25 13.67
CA LEU A 247 7.15 -21.39 13.17
C LEU A 247 6.68 -22.85 13.34
N LEU A 248 5.45 -23.02 13.80
CA LEU A 248 4.76 -24.30 13.78
C LEU A 248 3.76 -24.26 12.62
N ASP A 249 3.93 -25.21 11.71
CA ASP A 249 3.31 -25.31 10.40
C ASP A 249 3.82 -24.24 9.40
N ASP A 250 4.50 -24.70 8.35
CA ASP A 250 4.96 -23.87 7.22
C ASP A 250 3.86 -23.69 6.15
N THR A 251 2.61 -24.00 6.50
CA THR A 251 1.48 -23.60 5.67
C THR A 251 1.47 -22.07 5.65
N ALA A 252 1.50 -21.45 4.47
CA ALA A 252 1.46 -20.00 4.28
C ALA A 252 0.12 -19.35 4.68
N ASP A 253 -0.51 -19.84 5.74
CA ASP A 253 -1.81 -19.42 6.26
C ASP A 253 -1.65 -18.82 7.66
N LEU A 254 -1.88 -17.51 7.74
CA LEU A 254 -1.82 -16.72 8.98
C LEU A 254 -2.72 -17.27 10.09
N HIS A 255 -3.84 -17.92 9.75
CA HIS A 255 -4.83 -18.36 10.72
C HIS A 255 -4.40 -19.62 11.48
N SER A 256 -3.61 -20.49 10.85
CA SER A 256 -3.14 -21.75 11.42
C SER A 256 -1.71 -21.66 11.97
N THR A 257 -0.83 -20.86 11.35
CA THR A 257 0.57 -20.74 11.78
C THR A 257 0.68 -20.27 13.24
N GLN A 258 1.52 -20.96 14.02
CA GLN A 258 1.98 -20.48 15.32
C GLN A 258 3.41 -19.95 15.20
N VAL A 259 3.74 -18.95 16.01
CA VAL A 259 5.06 -18.33 16.06
C VAL A 259 5.54 -18.22 17.50
N ARG A 260 6.86 -18.32 17.70
CA ARG A 260 7.54 -17.96 18.95
C ARG A 260 8.93 -17.40 18.68
N ALA A 261 9.51 -16.71 19.66
CA ALA A 261 10.91 -16.33 19.64
C ALA A 261 11.81 -17.58 19.62
N ALA A 262 12.88 -17.55 18.81
CA ALA A 262 13.86 -18.64 18.80
C ALA A 262 14.56 -18.74 20.16
N ARG A 263 14.76 -19.96 20.65
CA ARG A 263 15.53 -20.17 21.87
C ARG A 263 16.99 -19.79 21.63
N ALA A 264 17.56 -18.98 22.53
CA ALA A 264 19.01 -18.77 22.53
C ALA A 264 19.69 -20.14 22.65
N THR A 265 20.45 -20.53 21.63
CA THR A 265 21.31 -21.71 21.72
C THR A 265 22.34 -21.42 22.79
N ALA A 266 22.20 -22.07 23.95
CA ALA A 266 23.25 -22.09 24.95
C ALA A 266 24.49 -22.70 24.26
N THR A 267 25.46 -21.85 23.93
CA THR A 267 26.76 -22.30 23.47
C THR A 267 27.38 -23.08 24.62
N GLN A 268 27.29 -24.40 24.58
CA GLN A 268 28.07 -25.26 25.46
C GLN A 268 29.53 -25.00 25.12
N ARG A 269 30.23 -24.32 26.02
CA ARG A 269 31.69 -24.24 26.04
C ARG A 269 32.26 -25.51 26.63
#